data_AF-A0A150F316-F1
#
_entry.id   AF-A0A150F316-F1
#
_cell.length_a   1.000
_cell.length_b   1.000
_cell.length_c   1.000
_cell.angle_alpha   90.00
_cell.angle_beta   90.00
_cell.angle_gamma   90.00
#
_symmetry.space_group_name_H-M   'P 1'
#
loop_
_entity.id
_entity.type
_entity.pdbx_description
1 polymer ?
#
loop_
_entity_poly.entity_id
_entity_poly.type
_entity_poly.pdbx_seq_one_letter_code
_entity_poly.pdbx_strand_id
1 'polypeptide(L)' 'MFHTRNSSQNTAEFVLLNQLVEEDQLLRKIDKYIDFSFIIEKVKPYYSKNKGRPSLDPLIYLK' A
#
# COMPACT_ATOMS: atom_id res chain seq x y z
N MET A 1 -37.38 3.65 -35.81
CA MET A 1 -36.50 4.28 -34.80
C MET A 1 -35.17 3.52 -34.86
N PHE A 2 -34.09 4.16 -35.28
CA PHE A 2 -32.80 3.47 -35.44
C PHE A 2 -32.12 3.34 -34.07
N HIS A 3 -31.88 2.11 -33.62
CA HIS A 3 -31.02 1.85 -32.47
C HIS A 3 -29.58 1.83 -32.95
N THR A 4 -28.88 2.96 -32.80
CA THR A 4 -27.43 3.01 -32.91
C THR A 4 -26.86 2.17 -31.76
N ARG A 5 -26.15 1.08 -32.09
CA ARG A 5 -25.33 0.37 -31.12
C ARG A 5 -24.30 1.38 -30.61
N ASN A 6 -24.41 1.77 -29.35
CA ASN A 6 -23.29 2.42 -28.66
C ASN A 6 -22.14 1.42 -28.70
N SER A 7 -21.17 1.67 -29.58
CA SER A 7 -19.88 1.02 -29.51
C SER A 7 -19.36 1.31 -28.11
N SER A 8 -19.33 0.31 -27.24
CA SER A 8 -18.73 0.40 -25.91
C SER A 8 -17.27 0.74 -26.12
N GLN A 9 -16.97 2.04 -26.18
CA GLN A 9 -15.62 2.56 -26.17
C GLN A 9 -15.11 2.31 -24.77
N ASN A 10 -14.15 1.39 -24.64
CA ASN A 10 -13.42 1.20 -23.40
C ASN A 10 -12.76 2.55 -23.06
N THR A 11 -13.26 3.20 -22.02
CA THR A 11 -12.72 4.44 -21.49
C THR A 11 -11.65 4.08 -20.48
N ALA A 12 -10.46 4.69 -20.60
CA ALA A 12 -9.42 4.53 -19.61
C ALA A 12 -9.72 5.43 -18.42
N GLU A 13 -9.77 4.85 -17.22
CA GLU A 13 -9.93 5.57 -15.97
C GLU A 13 -8.64 5.48 -15.15
N PHE A 14 -8.21 6.61 -14.59
CA PHE A 14 -7.05 6.68 -13.71
C PHE A 14 -7.54 6.91 -12.29
N VAL A 15 -7.34 5.91 -11.42
CA VAL A 15 -7.70 6.00 -10.00
C VAL A 15 -6.43 5.84 -9.18
N LEU A 16 -6.26 6.68 -8.16
CA LEU A 16 -5.21 6.48 -7.18
C LEU A 16 -5.59 5.31 -6.27
N LEU A 17 -4.70 4.35 -6.05
CA LEU A 17 -4.97 3.21 -5.17
C LEU A 17 -5.44 3.64 -3.77
N ASN A 18 -4.90 4.76 -3.27
CA ASN A 18 -5.28 5.33 -1.98
C ASN A 18 -6.72 5.87 -1.95
N GLN A 19 -7.37 6.10 -3.09
CA GLN A 19 -8.77 6.54 -3.16
C GLN A 19 -9.75 5.35 -3.18
N LEU A 20 -9.26 4.13 -3.43
CA LEU A 20 -10.07 2.91 -3.39
C LEU A 20 -10.36 2.42 -1.96
N VAL A 21 -9.69 3.00 -0.97
CA VAL A 21 -9.83 2.62 0.43
C VAL A 21 -10.44 3.78 1.19
N GLU A 22 -11.60 3.53 1.82
CA GLU A 22 -12.32 4.51 2.64
C GLU A 22 -11.42 5.21 3.67
N GLU A 23 -11.67 6.49 3.93
CA GLU A 23 -10.87 7.29 4.87
C GLU A 23 -11.01 6.81 6.32
N ASP A 24 -12.20 6.32 6.69
CA ASP A 24 -12.49 5.88 8.06
C ASP A 24 -12.06 4.43 8.36
N GLN A 25 -11.37 3.79 7.40
CA GLN A 25 -10.92 2.42 7.54
C GLN A 25 -9.92 2.26 8.70
N LEU A 26 -10.06 1.15 9.43
CA LEU A 26 -9.28 0.85 10.63
C LEU A 26 -7.75 0.95 10.43
N LEU A 27 -7.22 0.48 9.30
CA LEU A 27 -5.77 0.48 9.07
C LEU A 27 -5.20 1.90 8.96
N ARG A 28 -5.97 2.85 8.39
CA ARG A 28 -5.59 4.27 8.37
C ARG A 28 -5.55 4.88 9.76
N LYS A 29 -6.49 4.49 10.63
CA LYS A 29 -6.48 4.92 12.04
C LYS A 29 -5.28 4.34 12.78
N ILE A 30 -4.98 3.07 12.55
CA ILE A 30 -3.81 2.41 13.14
C ILE A 30 -2.52 3.10 12.72
N ASP A 31 -2.30 3.31 11.42
CA ASP A 31 -1.11 4.02 10.90
C ASP A 31 -1.00 5.46 11.43
N LYS A 32 -2.15 6.14 11.63
CA LYS A 32 -2.18 7.50 12.20
C LYS A 32 -1.77 7.56 13.67
N TYR A 33 -2.13 6.55 14.48
CA TYR A 33 -1.96 6.60 15.93
C TYR A 33 -0.85 5.72 16.47
N ILE A 34 -0.33 4.77 15.69
CA ILE A 34 0.70 3.83 16.11
C ILE A 34 1.95 4.05 15.26
N ASP A 35 3.04 4.47 15.91
CA ASP A 35 4.36 4.49 15.27
C ASP A 35 4.99 3.09 15.34
N PHE A 36 5.17 2.46 14.16
CA PHE A 36 5.78 1.14 14.04
C PHE A 36 7.32 1.16 13.98
N SER A 37 7.97 2.32 14.08
CA SER A 37 9.43 2.46 14.02
C SER A 37 10.20 1.53 14.98
N PHE A 38 9.59 1.18 16.13
CA PHE A 38 10.15 0.25 17.11
C PHE A 38 10.46 -1.15 16.55
N ILE A 39 9.78 -1.56 15.48
CA ILE A 39 9.95 -2.89 14.88
C ILE A 39 11.34 -3.03 14.28
N ILE A 40 11.88 -1.98 13.66
CA ILE A 40 13.22 -1.99 13.06
C ILE A 40 14.26 -2.40 14.10
N GLU A 41 14.26 -1.78 15.28
CA GLU A 41 15.23 -2.12 16.33
C GLU A 41 15.01 -3.52 16.89
N LYS A 42 13.76 -4.00 16.97
CA LYS A 42 13.47 -5.37 17.40
C LYS A 42 13.96 -6.44 16.42
N VAL A 43 13.86 -6.18 15.11
CA VAL A 43 14.19 -7.18 14.09
C VAL A 43 15.65 -7.13 13.62
N LYS A 44 16.33 -6.00 13.83
CA LYS A 44 17.74 -5.76 13.51
C LYS A 44 18.71 -6.90 13.88
N PRO A 45 18.58 -7.60 15.02
CA PRO A 45 19.47 -8.72 15.34
C PRO A 45 19.34 -9.92 14.40
N TYR A 46 18.19 -10.08 13.73
CA TYR A 46 17.93 -11.19 12.81
C TYR A 46 18.43 -10.92 11.39
N TYR A 47 18.93 -9.70 11.12
CA TYR A 47 19.46 -9.33 9.82
C TYR A 47 20.98 -9.17 9.86
N SER A 48 21.61 -9.55 8.75
CA SER A 48 23.04 -9.42 8.56
C SER A 48 23.41 -7.94 8.36
N LYS A 49 24.35 -7.44 9.16
CA LYS A 49 24.82 -6.05 9.04
C LYS A 49 25.66 -5.80 7.78
N ASN A 50 26.48 -6.78 7.38
CA ASN A 50 27.57 -6.57 6.43
C ASN A 50 27.64 -7.60 5.29
N LYS A 51 26.73 -8.60 5.27
CA LYS A 51 26.78 -9.70 4.28
C LYS A 51 25.43 -9.88 3.60
N GLY A 52 25.45 -10.08 2.28
CA GLY A 52 24.27 -10.40 1.48
C GLY A 52 23.53 -9.16 0.96
N ARG A 53 22.34 -9.38 0.42
CA ARG A 53 21.45 -8.32 -0.03
C ARG A 53 20.93 -7.55 1.19
N PRO A 54 20.91 -6.20 1.17
CA PRO A 54 20.28 -5.41 2.22
C PRO A 54 18.85 -5.91 2.49
N SER A 55 18.48 -5.98 3.76
CA SER A 55 17.12 -6.32 4.15
C SER A 55 16.15 -5.29 3.57
N LEU A 56 15.01 -5.76 3.05
CA LEU A 56 13.88 -4.88 2.78
C LEU A 56 13.44 -4.20 4.09
N ASP A 57 13.02 -2.95 4.01
CA ASP A 57 12.53 -2.23 5.20
C ASP A 57 11.36 -3.02 5.82
N PRO A 58 11.48 -3.51 7.06
CA PRO A 58 10.42 -4.26 7.73
C PRO A 58 9.10 -3.50 7.82
N LEU A 59 9.15 -2.15 7.79
CA LEU A 59 7.96 -1.31 7.84
C LEU A 59 7.10 -1.38 6.58
N ILE A 60 7.64 -1.86 5.45
CA ILE A 60 6.87 -1.96 4.20
C ILE A 60 5.68 -2.91 4.32
N TYR A 61 5.73 -3.87 5.25
CA TYR A 61 4.65 -4.83 5.48
C TYR A 61 3.49 -4.27 6.29
N LEU A 62 3.69 -3.11 6.90
CA LEU A 62 2.72 -2.45 7.79
C LEU A 62 2.15 -1.17 7.18
N LYS A 63 2.69 -0.76 6.02
CA LYS A 63 2.33 0.47 5.32
C LYS A 63 1.33 0.23 4.19
#